data_AF-A0A416MJX1-F1
#
_entry.id   AF-A0A416MJX1-F1
#
_cell.length_a   1.000
_cell.length_b   1.000
_cell.length_c   1.000
_cell.angle_alpha   90.00
_cell.angle_beta   90.00
_cell.angle_gamma   90.00
#
_symmetry.space_group_name_H-M   'P 1'
#
loop_
_entity.id
_entity.type
_entity.pdbx_description
1 polymer ?
#
loop_
_entity_poly.entity_id
_entity_poly.type
_entity_poly.pdbx_seq_one_letter_code
_entity_poly.pdbx_strand_id
1 'polypeptide(L)'
;MYGVIISYVIYALVITILNFYSISKILEYRPDVITLFVKPAAASGIMGIVCFGCYQLLHQFLGKAIPMLISVVVAVIVYFAVAVKCKLLTESVMRDLPKGSTLIRIAKKCRLM
;
A
#
# COMPACT_ATOMS: atom_id res chain seq x y z
N MET A 1 -14.17 -13.91 22.97
CA MET A 1 -13.74 -14.01 21.55
C MET A 1 -12.77 -12.91 21.12
N TYR A 2 -12.97 -11.63 21.49
CA TYR A 2 -12.04 -10.54 21.12
C TYR A 2 -10.58 -10.75 21.56
N GLY A 3 -10.35 -11.33 22.75
CA GLY A 3 -8.99 -11.60 23.23
C GLY A 3 -8.18 -12.54 22.33
N VAL A 4 -8.83 -13.55 21.73
CA VAL A 4 -8.15 -14.48 20.80
C VAL A 4 -7.68 -13.73 19.55
N ILE A 5 -8.53 -12.87 18.99
CA ILE A 5 -8.20 -12.07 17.79
C ILE A 5 -6.99 -11.15 18.08
N ILE A 6 -7.02 -10.44 19.22
CA ILE A 6 -5.93 -9.56 19.62
C ILE A 6 -4.63 -10.35 19.81
N SER A 7 -4.69 -11.52 20.46
CA SER A 7 -3.53 -12.40 20.62
C SER A 7 -2.95 -12.86 19.28
N TYR A 8 -3.78 -13.19 18.29
CA TYR A 8 -3.32 -13.54 16.94
C TYR A 8 -2.61 -12.38 16.23
N VAL A 9 -3.14 -11.16 16.35
CA VAL A 9 -2.51 -9.97 15.78
C VAL A 9 -1.14 -9.72 16.43
N ILE A 10 -1.06 -9.80 17.76
CA ILE A 10 0.20 -9.64 18.49
C ILE A 10 1.19 -10.74 18.09
N TYR A 11 0.75 -11.99 18.03
CA TYR A 11 1.59 -13.13 17.60
C TYR A 11 2.17 -12.91 16.20
N ALA A 12 1.34 -12.51 15.24
CA ALA A 12 1.79 -12.21 13.88
C ALA A 12 2.83 -11.08 13.87
N LEU A 13 2.58 -9.99 14.61
CA LEU A 13 3.53 -8.88 14.72
C LEU A 13 4.88 -9.31 15.30
N VAL A 14 4.87 -10.06 16.40
CA VAL A 14 6.08 -10.55 17.06
C VAL A 14 6.89 -11.42 16.10
N ILE A 15 6.26 -12.40 15.45
CA ILE A 15 6.94 -13.28 14.50
C ILE A 15 7.51 -12.51 13.31
N THR A 16 6.76 -11.55 12.74
CA THR A 16 7.27 -10.74 11.62
C THR A 16 8.52 -9.95 12.02
N ILE A 17 8.54 -9.35 13.21
CA ILE A 17 9.69 -8.59 13.71
C ILE A 17 10.90 -9.50 13.96
N LEU A 18 10.68 -10.64 14.63
CA LEU A 18 11.75 -11.60 14.92
C LEU A 18 12.34 -12.19 13.63
N ASN A 19 11.49 -12.55 12.66
CA ASN A 19 11.95 -13.06 11.37
C ASN A 19 12.73 -12.01 10.59
N PHE A 20 12.26 -10.76 10.59
CA PHE A 20 12.98 -9.67 9.94
C PHE A 20 14.38 -9.48 10.54
N TYR A 21 14.49 -9.49 11.87
CA TYR A 21 15.78 -9.41 12.57
C TYR A 21 16.69 -10.62 12.26
N SER A 22 16.13 -11.84 12.29
CA SER A 22 16.86 -13.08 12.01
C SER A 22 17.42 -13.09 10.59
N ILE A 23 16.60 -12.73 9.59
CA ILE A 23 17.02 -12.65 8.18
C ILE A 23 18.12 -11.60 8.02
N SER A 24 17.98 -10.42 8.62
CA SER A 24 18.99 -9.37 8.54
C SER A 24 20.33 -9.80 9.15
N LYS A 25 20.31 -10.60 10.22
CA LYS A 25 21.52 -11.13 10.85
C LYS A 25 22.17 -12.26 10.06
N ILE A 26 21.40 -13.20 9.52
CA ILE A 26 21.92 -14.39 8.82
C ILE A 26 22.47 -14.05 7.43
N LEU A 27 21.79 -13.16 6.70
CA LEU A 27 22.12 -12.84 5.31
C LEU A 27 23.13 -11.68 5.18
N GLU A 28 23.63 -11.13 6.31
CA GLU A 28 24.37 -9.85 6.40
C GLU A 28 23.73 -8.71 5.60
N TYR A 29 22.42 -8.83 5.34
CA TYR A 29 21.67 -7.90 4.54
C TYR A 29 21.34 -6.69 5.41
N ARG A 30 21.60 -5.49 4.88
CA ARG A 30 21.14 -4.24 5.49
C ARG A 30 19.76 -3.92 4.92
N PRO A 31 18.67 -4.31 5.59
CA PRO A 31 17.35 -4.05 5.06
C PRO A 31 17.12 -2.55 5.00
N ASP A 32 16.71 -2.08 3.83
CA ASP A 32 16.28 -0.70 3.65
C ASP A 32 14.87 -0.55 4.22
N VAL A 33 14.82 -0.40 5.54
CA VAL A 33 13.58 -0.20 6.32
C VAL A 33 12.77 1.00 5.83
N ILE A 34 13.43 2.00 5.23
CA ILE A 34 12.78 3.20 4.72
C ILE A 34 11.98 2.85 3.47
N THR A 35 12.56 2.12 2.52
CA THR A 35 11.83 1.70 1.32
C THR A 35 10.78 0.63 1.62
N LEU A 36 11.04 -0.27 2.57
CA LEU A 36 10.11 -1.35 2.92
C LEU A 36 8.91 -0.92 3.76
N PHE A 37 9.08 0.01 4.70
CA PHE A 37 8.02 0.36 5.66
C PHE A 37 7.59 1.81 5.56
N VAL A 38 8.55 2.75 5.52
CA VAL A 38 8.23 4.19 5.58
C VAL A 38 7.54 4.65 4.30
N LYS A 39 8.04 4.26 3.13
CA LYS A 39 7.44 4.64 1.84
C LYS A 39 6.01 4.10 1.67
N PRO A 40 5.72 2.80 1.91
CA PRO A 40 4.34 2.29 1.85
C PRO A 40 3.43 2.92 2.90
N ALA A 41 3.93 3.17 4.13
CA ALA A 41 3.15 3.80 5.18
C ALA A 41 2.76 5.23 4.82
N ALA A 42 3.69 6.03 4.30
CA ALA A 42 3.42 7.38 3.82
C ALA A 42 2.42 7.37 2.64
N ALA A 43 2.58 6.45 1.69
CA ALA A 43 1.65 6.29 0.57
C ALA A 43 0.23 5.92 1.04
N SER A 44 0.14 5.04 2.05
CA SER A 44 -1.13 4.64 2.67
C SER A 44 -1.79 5.80 3.40
N GLY A 45 -1.01 6.67 4.05
CA GLY A 45 -1.51 7.89 4.68
C GLY A 45 -2.15 8.86 3.68
N ILE A 46 -1.45 9.13 2.57
CA ILE A 46 -1.97 10.01 1.49
C ILE A 46 -3.25 9.41 0.87
N MET A 47 -3.23 8.10 0.58
CA MET A 47 -4.42 7.39 0.11
C MET A 47 -5.60 7.52 1.08
N GLY A 48 -5.36 7.35 2.38
CA GLY A 48 -6.38 7.45 3.42
C GLY A 48 -7.05 8.82 3.47
N ILE A 49 -6.25 9.89 3.38
CA ILE A 49 -6.76 11.27 3.34
C ILE A 49 -7.64 11.50 2.11
N VAL A 50 -7.20 11.07 0.93
CA VAL A 50 -7.97 11.23 -0.31
C VAL A 50 -9.24 10.38 -0.30
N CYS A 51 -9.17 9.15 0.20
CA CYS A 51 -10.33 8.26 0.35
C CYS A 51 -11.39 8.87 1.28
N PHE A 52 -10.95 9.39 2.43
CA PHE A 52 -11.84 10.07 3.38
C PHE A 52 -12.51 11.31 2.75
N GLY A 53 -11.73 12.14 2.04
CA GLY A 53 -12.27 13.30 1.33
C GLY A 53 -13.29 12.92 0.26
N CYS A 54 -13.00 11.92 -0.58
CA CYS A 54 -13.92 11.42 -1.60
C CYS A 54 -15.22 10.87 -0.99
N TYR A 55 -15.10 10.08 0.08
CA TYR A 55 -16.27 9.53 0.75
C TYR A 55 -17.15 10.62 1.34
N GLN A 56 -16.56 11.60 2.03
CA GLN A 56 -17.27 12.71 2.65
C GLN A 56 -18.07 13.53 1.61
N LEU A 57 -17.43 13.83 0.47
CA LEU A 57 -18.05 14.58 -0.63
C LEU A 57 -19.19 13.79 -1.30
N LEU A 58 -18.97 12.51 -1.61
CA LEU A 58 -19.95 11.68 -2.31
C LEU A 58 -21.11 11.24 -1.42
N HIS A 59 -20.86 11.04 -0.12
CA HIS A 59 -21.89 10.67 0.86
C HIS A 59 -22.94 11.79 1.03
N GLN A 60 -22.57 13.04 0.76
CA GLN A 60 -23.52 14.16 0.84
C GLN A 60 -24.55 14.14 -0.31
N PHE A 61 -24.25 13.50 -1.43
CA PHE A 61 -25.10 13.48 -2.64
C PHE A 61 -25.72 12.11 -2.96
N LEU A 62 -25.13 11.00 -2.50
CA LEU A 62 -25.59 9.64 -2.81
C LEU A 62 -25.68 8.76 -1.54
N GLY A 63 -26.62 7.82 -1.52
CA GLY A 63 -26.82 6.88 -0.41
C GLY A 63 -25.60 5.98 -0.13
N LYS A 64 -25.46 5.46 1.09
CA LYS A 64 -24.22 4.97 1.71
C LYS A 64 -23.33 3.98 0.92
N ALA A 65 -23.90 3.11 0.08
CA ALA A 65 -23.16 2.03 -0.59
C ALA A 65 -22.39 2.47 -1.84
N ILE A 66 -22.95 3.39 -2.63
CA ILE A 66 -22.37 3.81 -3.92
C ILE A 66 -21.11 4.70 -3.72
N PRO A 67 -21.12 5.71 -2.83
CA PRO A 67 -19.94 6.49 -2.45
C PRO A 67 -18.79 5.63 -1.95
N MET A 68 -19.07 4.58 -1.17
CA MET A 68 -18.05 3.68 -0.64
C MET A 68 -17.32 2.98 -1.77
N LEU A 69 -18.05 2.41 -2.72
CA LEU A 69 -17.48 1.66 -3.83
C LEU A 69 -16.64 2.56 -4.74
N ILE A 70 -17.12 3.78 -5.04
CA ILE A 70 -16.37 4.78 -5.81
C ILE A 70 -15.10 5.20 -5.06
N SER A 71 -15.20 5.45 -3.75
CA SER A 71 -14.06 5.89 -2.93
C SER A 71 -12.97 4.83 -2.85
N VAL A 72 -13.32 3.55 -2.79
CA VAL A 72 -12.36 2.43 -2.84
C VAL A 72 -11.63 2.41 -4.17
N VAL A 73 -12.34 2.55 -5.30
CA VAL A 73 -11.72 2.57 -6.64
C VAL A 73 -10.75 3.76 -6.77
N VAL A 74 -11.15 4.94 -6.29
CA VAL A 74 -10.28 6.12 -6.26
C VAL A 74 -9.06 5.88 -5.38
N ALA A 75 -9.24 5.29 -4.19
CA ALA A 75 -8.14 4.99 -3.27
C ALA A 75 -7.09 4.06 -3.90
N VAL A 76 -7.53 3.01 -4.62
CA VAL A 76 -6.62 2.10 -5.33
C VAL A 76 -5.78 2.84 -6.39
N ILE A 77 -6.41 3.73 -7.17
CA ILE A 77 -5.72 4.52 -8.18
C ILE A 77 -4.71 5.49 -7.53
N VAL A 78 -5.11 6.14 -6.43
CA VAL A 78 -4.25 7.08 -5.69
C VAL A 78 -3.06 6.34 -5.08
N TYR A 79 -3.27 5.17 -4.47
CA TYR A 79 -2.17 4.37 -3.93
C TYR A 79 -1.17 3.98 -5.01
N PHE A 80 -1.65 3.49 -6.15
CA PHE A 80 -0.78 3.15 -7.28
C PHE A 80 0.02 4.38 -7.74
N ALA A 81 -0.64 5.53 -7.86
CA ALA A 81 0.01 6.76 -8.29
C ALA A 81 1.09 7.24 -7.32
N VAL A 82 0.80 7.22 -6.02
CA VAL A 82 1.74 7.64 -4.97
C VAL A 82 2.89 6.64 -4.85
N ALA A 83 2.62 5.33 -4.92
CA ALA A 83 3.64 4.28 -4.87
C ALA A 83 4.65 4.41 -6.04
N VAL A 84 4.18 4.73 -7.24
CA VAL A 84 5.05 5.01 -8.39
C VAL A 84 5.88 6.28 -8.16
N LYS A 85 5.26 7.38 -7.71
CA LYS A 85 5.97 8.65 -7.44
C LYS A 85 7.02 8.53 -6.33
N CYS A 86 6.77 7.73 -5.30
CA CYS A 86 7.74 7.48 -4.22
C CYS A 86 8.91 6.56 -4.64
N LYS A 87 8.95 6.13 -5.91
CA LYS A 87 9.87 5.10 -6.43
C LYS A 87 9.80 3.80 -5.60
N LEU A 88 8.61 3.50 -5.06
CA LEU A 88 8.36 2.23 -4.37
C LEU A 88 8.18 1.12 -5.42
N LEU A 89 7.47 1.44 -6.51
CA LEU A 89 7.33 0.59 -7.68
C LEU A 89 8.18 1.17 -8.82
N THR A 90 9.43 0.74 -8.92
CA THR A 90 10.33 1.07 -10.05
C THR A 90 10.05 0.14 -11.24
N GLU A 91 10.45 0.51 -12.46
CA GLU A 91 10.23 -0.35 -13.65
C GLU A 91 10.85 -1.75 -13.47
N SER A 92 12.00 -1.87 -12.79
CA SER A 92 12.59 -3.16 -12.41
C SER A 92 11.70 -3.95 -11.47
N VAL A 93 11.28 -3.35 -10.35
CA VAL A 93 10.39 -3.98 -9.35
C VAL A 93 9.05 -4.38 -9.96
N MET A 94 8.49 -3.54 -10.84
CA MET A 94 7.26 -3.85 -11.53
C MET A 94 7.41 -5.02 -12.50
N ARG A 95 8.56 -5.18 -13.17
CA ARG A 95 8.78 -6.31 -14.10
C ARG A 95 8.76 -7.67 -13.39
N ASP A 96 9.17 -7.70 -12.12
CA ASP A 96 9.16 -8.93 -11.32
C ASP A 96 7.74 -9.32 -10.84
N LEU A 97 6.76 -8.42 -10.96
CA LEU A 97 5.37 -8.68 -10.58
C LEU A 97 4.59 -9.40 -11.69
N PRO A 98 3.67 -10.31 -11.34
CA PRO A 98 2.72 -10.85 -12.31
C PRO A 98 1.87 -9.71 -12.91
N LYS A 99 1.78 -9.64 -14.24
CA LYS A 99 1.19 -8.51 -15.00
C LYS A 99 1.93 -7.17 -14.88
N GLY A 100 3.20 -7.20 -14.45
CA GLY A 100 4.09 -6.05 -14.35
C GLY A 100 4.18 -5.19 -15.60
N SER A 101 4.26 -5.82 -16.77
CA SER A 101 4.29 -5.13 -18.06
C SER A 101 3.04 -4.28 -18.33
N THR A 102 1.87 -4.74 -17.90
CA THR A 102 0.61 -3.98 -17.99
C THR A 102 0.63 -2.79 -17.04
N LEU A 103 1.12 -2.96 -15.81
CA LEU A 103 1.27 -1.88 -14.81
C LEU A 103 2.22 -0.79 -15.33
N ILE A 104 3.35 -1.18 -15.93
CA ILE A 104 4.32 -0.24 -16.54
C ILE A 104 3.67 0.53 -17.69
N ARG A 105 2.89 -0.14 -18.55
CA ARG A 105 2.18 0.51 -19.66
C ARG A 105 1.17 1.54 -19.15
N ILE A 106 0.42 1.21 -18.09
CA ILE A 106 -0.52 2.15 -17.44
C ILE A 106 0.24 3.33 -16.82
N ALA A 107 1.32 3.08 -16.07
CA ALA A 107 2.12 4.13 -15.45
C ALA A 107 2.72 5.11 -16.48
N LYS A 108 3.28 4.59 -17.59
CA LYS A 108 3.78 5.40 -18.71
C LYS A 108 2.65 6.18 -19.41
N LYS A 109 1.48 5.56 -19.61
CA LYS A 109 0.31 6.24 -20.20
C LYS A 109 -0.20 7.39 -19.32
N CYS A 110 -0.11 7.24 -18.01
CA CYS A 110 -0.44 8.27 -17.04
C CYS A 110 0.68 9.30 -16.81
N ARG A 111 1.80 9.26 -17.57
CA ARG A 111 3.00 10.10 -17.42
C ARG A 111 3.56 10.12 -15.99
N LEU A 112 3.37 9.03 -15.26
CA LEU A 112 3.86 8.90 -13.89
C LEU A 112 5.30 8.36 -13.82
N MET A 113 5.80 7.84 -14.95
CA MET A 113 7.14 7.33 -15.21
C MET A 113 7.62 7.77 -16.57
#